data_AF-A0A3A0D6N6-F1
#
_entry.id   AF-A0A3A0D6N6-F1
#
_cell.length_a   1.000
_cell.length_b   1.000
_cell.length_c   1.000
_cell.angle_alpha   90.00
_cell.angle_beta   90.00
_cell.angle_gamma   90.00
#
_symmetry.space_group_name_H-M   'P 1'
#
loop_
_entity.id
_entity.type
_entity.pdbx_description
1 polymer ?
#
loop_
_entity_poly.entity_id
_entity_poly.type
_entity_poly.pdbx_seq_one_letter_code
_entity_poly.pdbx_strand_id
1 'polypeptide(L)'
;MAQLSQHIDLITKPEGAIPNLHRFAHKAMATIYEIFIINDDATYAQQAAHEAFHELDRLEEELSRFRANSDITRINNLAAHSPLRLSLDTFECLQLAQHISQETKGAFDVTVGPLLKCWLNPNKTLRTPEAKELEEARRNVGMHLLKLDELEHTVTLLAGPVHLDLGAIGKGYAVNVMANLLREWEIEIALLHGGRSSVYALGAPPETAGWPLSISNPMRSEQPPMTLHLCNRAVSGSGLQKGRSRRRRRFLTRFQRLS
;
A
#
# COMPACT_ATOMS: atom_id res chain seq x y z
N MET A 1 -3.67 -2.93 -29.18
CA MET A 1 -3.02 -1.61 -29.00
C MET A 1 -2.98 -1.25 -27.52
N ALA A 2 -1.79 -0.87 -27.05
CA ALA A 2 -1.23 -1.12 -25.72
C ALA A 2 -1.92 -0.44 -24.52
N GLN A 3 -1.85 -1.15 -23.39
CA GLN A 3 -2.27 -0.77 -22.03
C GLN A 3 -1.17 0.11 -21.39
N LEU A 4 -1.52 1.16 -20.65
CA LEU A 4 -0.55 2.13 -20.10
C LEU A 4 -0.85 2.45 -18.63
N SER A 5 -0.10 1.80 -17.73
CA SER A 5 0.01 2.13 -16.30
C SER A 5 1.20 3.07 -16.04
N GLN A 6 1.14 3.87 -14.97
CA GLN A 6 2.35 4.52 -14.44
C GLN A 6 3.27 3.44 -13.89
N HIS A 7 4.51 3.37 -14.39
CA HIS A 7 5.53 2.45 -13.90
C HIS A 7 6.63 3.24 -13.22
N ILE A 8 6.89 2.90 -11.94
CA ILE A 8 8.15 3.25 -11.28
C ILE A 8 9.11 2.12 -11.66
N ASP A 9 10.16 2.48 -12.38
CA ASP A 9 11.23 1.55 -12.70
C ASP A 9 12.42 1.87 -11.79
N LEU A 10 12.86 0.86 -11.05
CA LEU A 10 14.05 0.97 -10.24
C LEU A 10 15.25 0.94 -11.18
N ILE A 11 15.98 2.05 -11.26
CA ILE A 11 17.29 2.02 -11.87
C ILE A 11 18.23 1.49 -10.79
N THR A 12 18.45 0.19 -10.75
CA THR A 12 19.53 -0.38 -9.92
C THR A 12 20.87 -0.39 -10.67
N LYS A 13 20.93 0.26 -11.84
CA LYS A 13 22.18 0.48 -12.59
C LYS A 13 22.26 1.91 -13.12
N PRO A 14 22.85 2.85 -12.35
CA PRO A 14 23.75 3.80 -12.98
C PRO A 14 25.01 3.03 -13.44
N GLU A 15 25.90 3.67 -14.18
CA GLU A 15 27.14 3.07 -14.69
C GLU A 15 28.03 2.52 -13.54
N GLY A 16 27.84 1.25 -13.17
CA GLY A 16 28.56 0.58 -12.08
C GLY A 16 27.66 -0.39 -11.29
N ALA A 17 28.14 -1.60 -11.03
CA ALA A 17 27.46 -2.49 -10.08
C ALA A 17 27.58 -1.87 -8.67
N ILE A 18 26.47 -1.67 -7.96
CA ILE A 18 26.51 -1.30 -6.55
C ILE A 18 27.14 -2.49 -5.80
N PRO A 19 28.32 -2.33 -5.17
CA PRO A 19 28.99 -3.42 -4.49
C PRO A 19 28.12 -3.94 -3.33
N ASN A 20 28.23 -5.23 -3.05
CA ASN A 20 27.57 -5.89 -1.91
C ASN A 20 26.04 -5.72 -1.88
N LEU A 21 25.44 -5.51 -3.06
CA LEU A 21 23.98 -5.42 -3.25
C LEU A 21 23.36 -6.82 -3.40
N HIS A 22 22.50 -7.18 -2.46
CA HIS A 22 21.72 -8.41 -2.46
C HIS A 22 20.25 -8.11 -2.78
N ARG A 23 19.62 -8.94 -3.60
CA ARG A 23 18.21 -8.79 -4.00
C ARG A 23 17.41 -10.02 -3.61
N PHE A 24 16.30 -9.79 -2.94
CA PHE A 24 15.36 -10.82 -2.52
C PHE A 24 13.95 -10.45 -2.97
N ALA A 25 13.12 -11.46 -3.27
CA ALA A 25 11.76 -11.25 -3.73
C ALA A 25 10.79 -12.26 -3.10
N HIS A 26 9.58 -11.80 -2.80
CA HIS A 26 8.52 -12.61 -2.20
C HIS A 26 7.15 -12.21 -2.73
N LYS A 27 6.21 -13.17 -2.77
CA LYS A 27 4.84 -12.92 -3.26
C LYS A 27 3.88 -12.82 -2.10
N ALA A 28 3.29 -11.64 -1.92
CA ALA A 28 2.24 -11.40 -0.94
C ALA A 28 1.36 -10.23 -1.39
N MET A 29 0.17 -10.10 -0.79
CA MET A 29 -0.83 -9.05 -1.03
C MET A 29 -1.14 -8.84 -2.52
N ALA A 30 -1.28 -9.97 -3.24
CA ALA A 30 -1.51 -10.01 -4.69
C ALA A 30 -0.46 -9.26 -5.54
N THR A 31 0.79 -9.19 -5.08
CA THR A 31 1.90 -8.59 -5.82
C THR A 31 3.24 -9.23 -5.48
N ILE A 32 4.33 -8.72 -6.05
CA ILE A 32 5.70 -9.11 -5.72
C ILE A 32 6.31 -7.98 -4.91
N TYR A 33 6.82 -8.33 -3.72
CA TYR A 33 7.66 -7.48 -2.91
C TYR A 33 9.11 -7.80 -3.20
N GLU A 34 9.95 -6.78 -3.28
CA GLU A 34 11.40 -6.97 -3.38
C GLU A 34 12.11 -6.09 -2.36
N ILE A 35 13.22 -6.62 -1.86
CA ILE A 35 14.14 -5.95 -0.95
C ILE A 35 15.52 -6.00 -1.60
N PHE A 36 16.14 -4.84 -1.70
CA PHE A 36 17.54 -4.68 -2.06
C PHE A 36 18.30 -4.25 -0.81
N ILE A 37 19.33 -4.99 -0.41
CA ILE A 37 20.13 -4.71 0.80
C ILE A 37 21.58 -4.54 0.39
N ILE A 38 22.24 -3.48 0.86
CA ILE A 38 23.70 -3.36 0.76
C ILE A 38 24.30 -3.81 2.08
N ASN A 39 25.01 -4.94 2.07
CA ASN A 39 25.68 -5.48 3.26
C ASN A 39 26.82 -6.43 2.86
N ASP A 40 27.93 -6.38 3.58
CA ASP A 40 29.10 -7.22 3.31
C ASP A 40 28.83 -8.71 3.58
N ASP A 41 27.94 -9.03 4.53
CA ASP A 41 27.50 -10.38 4.83
C ASP A 41 26.19 -10.72 4.08
N ALA A 42 26.34 -11.50 3.00
CA ALA A 42 25.22 -11.98 2.20
C ALA A 42 24.24 -12.88 2.98
N THR A 43 24.74 -13.66 3.95
CA THR A 43 23.92 -14.55 4.77
C THR A 43 23.07 -13.73 5.74
N TYR A 44 23.68 -12.73 6.37
CA TYR A 44 22.96 -11.80 7.25
C TYR A 44 21.87 -11.03 6.49
N ALA A 45 22.20 -10.50 5.30
CA ALA A 45 21.22 -9.83 4.45
C ALA A 45 20.04 -10.75 4.06
N GLN A 46 20.32 -12.03 3.77
CA GLN A 46 19.29 -13.02 3.46
C GLN A 46 18.37 -13.30 4.65
N GLN A 47 18.94 -13.43 5.85
CA GLN A 47 18.16 -13.66 7.08
C GLN A 47 17.24 -12.47 7.38
N ALA A 48 17.78 -11.25 7.35
CA ALA A 48 16.98 -10.03 7.56
C ALA A 48 15.85 -9.89 6.53
N ALA A 49 16.13 -10.19 5.25
CA ALA A 49 15.10 -10.17 4.21
C ALA A 49 14.04 -11.26 4.41
N HIS A 50 14.43 -12.45 4.88
CA HIS A 50 13.49 -13.54 5.17
C HIS A 50 12.54 -13.16 6.30
N GLU A 51 13.05 -12.59 7.39
CA GLU A 51 12.22 -12.13 8.51
C GLU A 51 11.26 -11.00 8.08
N ALA A 52 11.72 -10.06 7.25
CA ALA A 52 10.85 -9.04 6.67
C ALA A 52 9.73 -9.64 5.80
N PHE A 53 10.00 -10.72 5.06
CA PHE A 53 8.96 -11.41 4.29
C PHE A 53 8.02 -12.25 5.16
N HIS A 54 8.52 -12.86 6.23
CA HIS A 54 7.68 -13.55 7.19
C HIS A 54 6.70 -12.57 7.86
N GLU A 55 7.17 -11.37 8.22
CA GLU A 55 6.32 -10.31 8.76
C GLU A 55 5.30 -9.80 7.75
N LEU A 56 5.68 -9.66 6.48
CA LEU A 56 4.77 -9.34 5.39
C LEU A 56 3.65 -10.38 5.22
N ASP A 57 3.95 -11.68 5.38
CA ASP A 57 2.96 -12.74 5.32
C ASP A 57 1.98 -12.68 6.50
N ARG A 58 2.49 -12.41 7.71
CA ARG A 58 1.63 -12.15 8.88
C ARG A 58 0.68 -10.98 8.64
N LEU A 59 1.19 -9.86 8.11
CA LEU A 59 0.37 -8.71 7.76
C LEU A 59 -0.67 -9.03 6.68
N GLU A 60 -0.37 -9.90 5.71
CA GLU A 60 -1.38 -10.35 4.74
C GLU A 60 -2.52 -11.09 5.44
N GLU A 61 -2.22 -11.97 6.39
CA GLU A 61 -3.25 -12.70 7.14
C GLU A 61 -4.16 -11.77 7.96
N GLU A 62 -3.63 -10.66 8.48
CA GLU A 62 -4.39 -9.70 9.29
C GLU A 62 -5.15 -8.62 8.48
N LEU A 63 -4.53 -8.09 7.42
CA LEU A 63 -5.04 -6.94 6.66
C LEU A 63 -5.85 -7.33 5.41
N SER A 64 -5.83 -8.61 5.02
CA SER A 64 -6.51 -9.05 3.81
C SER A 64 -8.01 -9.25 4.01
N ARG A 65 -8.83 -8.52 3.25
CA ARG A 65 -10.28 -8.78 3.14
C ARG A 65 -10.66 -10.13 2.51
N PHE A 66 -9.67 -10.91 2.06
CA PHE A 66 -9.89 -12.21 1.42
C PHE A 66 -9.61 -13.39 2.35
N ARG A 67 -8.93 -13.15 3.49
CA ARG A 67 -8.65 -14.15 4.52
C ARG A 67 -9.81 -14.16 5.50
N ALA A 68 -10.39 -15.33 5.74
CA ALA A 68 -11.64 -15.46 6.50
C ALA A 68 -11.53 -14.96 7.95
N ASN A 69 -10.35 -15.12 8.57
CA ASN A 69 -10.10 -14.80 9.97
C ASN A 69 -9.34 -13.47 10.16
N SER A 70 -9.10 -12.71 9.09
CA SER A 70 -8.43 -11.42 9.18
C SER A 70 -9.28 -10.42 9.95
N ASP A 71 -8.63 -9.45 10.58
CA ASP A 71 -9.32 -8.37 11.27
C ASP A 71 -10.21 -7.57 10.33
N ILE A 72 -9.76 -7.36 9.09
CA ILE A 72 -10.57 -6.67 8.08
C ILE A 72 -11.84 -7.46 7.74
N THR A 73 -11.76 -8.79 7.60
CA THR A 73 -12.95 -9.62 7.39
C THR A 73 -13.86 -9.63 8.61
N ARG A 74 -13.29 -9.67 9.83
CA ARG A 74 -14.06 -9.59 11.09
C ARG A 74 -14.81 -8.26 11.19
N ILE A 75 -14.17 -7.13 10.89
CA ILE A 75 -14.80 -5.80 10.84
C ILE A 75 -15.91 -5.76 9.80
N ASN A 76 -15.66 -6.31 8.61
CA ASN A 76 -16.63 -6.33 7.51
C ASN A 76 -17.92 -7.11 7.83
N ASN A 77 -17.88 -7.98 8.85
CA ASN A 77 -19.01 -8.76 9.35
C ASN A 77 -19.50 -8.30 10.72
N LEU A 78 -18.92 -7.22 11.27
CA LEU A 78 -19.22 -6.73 12.61
C LEU A 78 -20.60 -6.06 12.64
N ALA A 79 -21.38 -6.34 13.68
CA ALA A 79 -22.63 -5.63 13.93
C ALA A 79 -22.36 -4.21 14.46
N ALA A 80 -23.24 -3.26 14.13
CA ALA A 80 -23.18 -1.92 14.70
C ALA A 80 -23.21 -1.97 16.24
N HIS A 81 -22.45 -1.06 16.85
CA HIS A 81 -22.29 -0.89 18.30
C HIS A 81 -21.59 -2.03 19.05
N SER A 82 -21.13 -3.07 18.35
CA SER A 82 -20.29 -4.12 18.94
C SER A 82 -18.81 -3.74 18.82
N PRO A 83 -18.05 -3.67 19.94
CA PRO A 83 -16.61 -3.47 19.88
C PRO A 83 -15.91 -4.75 19.42
N LEU A 84 -14.84 -4.58 18.64
CA LEU A 84 -13.98 -5.65 18.18
C LEU A 84 -12.52 -5.30 18.48
N ARG A 85 -11.84 -6.16 19.24
CA ARG A 85 -10.40 -6.04 19.48
C ARG A 85 -9.61 -6.46 18.25
N LEU A 86 -8.63 -5.64 17.90
CA LEU A 86 -7.78 -5.77 16.72
C LEU A 86 -6.34 -6.12 17.12
N SER A 87 -5.59 -6.65 16.16
CA SER A 87 -4.13 -6.63 16.22
C SER A 87 -3.64 -5.17 16.22
N LEU A 88 -2.44 -4.96 16.78
CA LEU A 88 -1.82 -3.64 16.81
C LEU A 88 -1.66 -3.10 15.38
N ASP A 89 -1.20 -3.92 14.44
CA ASP A 89 -1.01 -3.49 13.06
C ASP A 89 -2.29 -3.09 12.35
N THR A 90 -3.37 -3.84 12.58
CA THR A 90 -4.66 -3.45 11.99
C THR A 90 -5.14 -2.15 12.60
N PHE A 91 -4.99 -1.97 13.91
CA PHE A 91 -5.38 -0.76 14.61
C PHE A 91 -4.58 0.47 14.10
N GLU A 92 -3.25 0.37 14.05
CA GLU A 92 -2.36 1.43 13.55
C GLU A 92 -2.64 1.77 12.08
N CYS A 93 -2.86 0.76 11.24
CA CYS A 93 -3.22 0.95 9.83
C CYS A 93 -4.57 1.70 9.68
N LEU A 94 -5.55 1.42 10.55
CA LEU A 94 -6.83 2.13 10.57
C LEU A 94 -6.70 3.55 11.13
N GLN A 95 -5.86 3.77 12.14
CA GLN A 95 -5.56 5.13 12.63
C GLN A 95 -4.91 5.97 11.52
N LEU A 96 -3.93 5.41 10.80
CA LEU A 96 -3.32 6.07 9.66
C LEU A 96 -4.36 6.37 8.56
N ALA A 97 -5.24 5.41 8.25
CA ALA A 97 -6.31 5.63 7.29
C ALA A 97 -7.28 6.74 7.72
N GLN A 98 -7.62 6.81 9.02
CA GLN A 98 -8.47 7.85 9.58
C GLN A 98 -7.80 9.23 9.48
N HIS A 99 -6.51 9.32 9.82
CA HIS A 99 -5.73 10.54 9.69
C HIS A 99 -5.69 11.05 8.25
N ILE A 100 -5.33 10.19 7.29
CA ILE A 100 -5.28 10.56 5.86
C ILE A 100 -6.67 10.96 5.35
N SER A 101 -7.73 10.30 5.81
CA SER A 101 -9.10 10.67 5.46
C SER A 101 -9.44 12.09 5.94
N GLN A 102 -9.06 12.45 7.16
CA GLN A 102 -9.24 13.81 7.69
C GLN A 102 -8.43 14.84 6.90
N GLU A 103 -7.14 14.60 6.66
CA GLU A 103 -6.27 15.50 5.90
C GLU A 103 -6.76 15.74 4.46
N THR A 104 -7.39 14.73 3.88
CA THR A 104 -7.91 14.77 2.50
C THR A 104 -9.40 15.15 2.44
N LYS A 105 -10.02 15.49 3.58
CA LYS A 105 -11.45 15.82 3.68
C LYS A 105 -12.36 14.74 3.09
N GLY A 106 -12.03 13.47 3.34
CA GLY A 106 -12.75 12.29 2.88
C GLY A 106 -12.46 11.86 1.44
N ALA A 107 -11.53 12.50 0.73
CA ALA A 107 -11.14 12.05 -0.61
C ALA A 107 -10.43 10.69 -0.58
N PHE A 108 -9.67 10.42 0.49
CA PHE A 108 -9.23 9.08 0.85
C PHE A 108 -10.18 8.52 1.92
N ASP A 109 -10.70 7.32 1.69
CA ASP A 109 -11.57 6.63 2.65
C ASP A 109 -11.46 5.11 2.42
N VAL A 110 -11.11 4.35 3.46
CA VAL A 110 -10.98 2.89 3.36
C VAL A 110 -12.33 2.18 3.48
N THR A 111 -13.40 2.86 3.86
CA THR A 111 -14.76 2.31 3.92
C THR A 111 -15.47 2.24 2.56
N VAL A 112 -14.78 2.60 1.46
CA VAL A 112 -15.33 2.64 0.09
C VAL A 112 -15.75 1.28 -0.48
N GLY A 113 -15.59 0.19 0.27
CA GLY A 113 -15.95 -1.17 -0.13
C GLY A 113 -17.35 -1.33 -0.73
N PRO A 114 -18.43 -0.76 -0.14
CA PRO A 114 -19.77 -0.82 -0.71
C PRO A 114 -19.84 -0.16 -2.11
N LEU A 115 -19.19 1.00 -2.27
CA LEU A 115 -19.12 1.68 -3.57
C LEU A 115 -18.35 0.84 -4.58
N LEU A 116 -17.21 0.26 -4.20
CA LEU A 116 -16.42 -0.59 -5.10
C LEU A 116 -17.22 -1.81 -5.59
N LYS A 117 -18.05 -2.42 -4.72
CA LYS A 117 -18.92 -3.54 -5.09
C LYS A 117 -19.95 -3.14 -6.15
N CYS A 118 -20.50 -1.93 -6.12
CA CYS A 118 -21.43 -1.44 -7.14
C CYS A 118 -20.80 -1.44 -8.56
N TRP A 119 -19.49 -1.29 -8.68
CA TRP A 119 -18.80 -1.28 -9.98
C TRP A 119 -18.43 -2.67 -10.50
N LEU A 120 -18.73 -3.74 -9.76
CA LEU A 120 -18.35 -5.11 -10.10
C LEU A 120 -19.57 -6.00 -10.33
N ASN A 121 -19.50 -6.84 -11.36
CA ASN A 121 -20.36 -8.00 -11.55
C ASN A 121 -19.96 -9.14 -10.60
N PRO A 122 -20.79 -10.18 -10.38
CA PRO A 122 -20.42 -11.36 -9.59
C PRO A 122 -19.14 -12.06 -10.07
N ASN A 123 -18.87 -12.03 -11.39
CA ASN A 123 -17.63 -12.54 -11.99
C ASN A 123 -16.44 -11.55 -11.92
N LYS A 124 -16.57 -10.48 -11.12
CA LYS A 124 -15.57 -9.41 -10.91
C LYS A 124 -15.25 -8.58 -12.16
N THR A 125 -16.05 -8.66 -13.23
CA THR A 125 -15.93 -7.75 -14.38
C THR A 125 -16.57 -6.39 -14.08
N LEU A 126 -16.09 -5.33 -14.73
CA LEU A 126 -16.61 -3.98 -14.51
C LEU A 126 -18.04 -3.83 -15.08
N ARG A 127 -18.89 -3.14 -14.33
CA ARG A 127 -20.22 -2.70 -14.76
C ARG A 127 -20.42 -1.21 -14.47
N THR A 128 -21.52 -0.66 -14.98
CA THR A 128 -21.98 0.68 -14.62
C THR A 128 -23.14 0.53 -13.63
N PRO A 129 -23.00 0.98 -12.38
CA PRO A 129 -24.10 0.93 -11.42
C PRO A 129 -25.18 1.97 -11.72
N GLU A 130 -26.40 1.68 -11.32
CA GLU A 130 -27.50 2.63 -11.31
C GLU A 130 -27.29 3.70 -10.24
N ALA A 131 -27.89 4.88 -10.44
CA ALA A 131 -27.82 5.96 -9.46
C ALA A 131 -28.32 5.52 -8.08
N LYS A 132 -29.40 4.73 -8.03
CA LYS A 132 -29.98 4.22 -6.79
C LYS A 132 -29.02 3.31 -6.02
N GLU A 133 -28.33 2.40 -6.71
CA GLU A 133 -27.32 1.52 -6.10
C GLU A 133 -26.18 2.33 -5.48
N LEU A 134 -25.72 3.38 -6.16
CA LEU A 134 -24.69 4.26 -5.64
C LEU A 134 -25.14 5.02 -4.40
N GLU A 135 -26.35 5.58 -4.41
CA GLU A 135 -26.90 6.32 -3.26
C GLU A 135 -27.09 5.43 -2.03
N GLU A 136 -27.54 4.18 -2.21
CA GLU A 136 -27.62 3.20 -1.13
C GLU A 136 -26.24 2.85 -0.58
N ALA A 137 -25.25 2.63 -1.45
CA ALA A 137 -23.88 2.35 -1.04
C ALA A 137 -23.24 3.51 -0.29
N ARG A 138 -23.48 4.77 -0.69
CA ARG A 138 -22.93 5.97 -0.04
C ARG A 138 -23.32 6.08 1.44
N ARG A 139 -24.50 5.60 1.82
CA ARG A 139 -24.97 5.63 3.22
C ARG A 139 -24.11 4.78 4.17
N ASN A 140 -23.38 3.82 3.61
CA ASN A 140 -22.51 2.90 4.34
C ASN A 140 -21.01 3.22 4.13
N VAL A 141 -20.69 4.43 3.64
CA VAL A 141 -19.32 4.90 3.41
C VAL A 141 -19.07 6.14 4.26
N GLY A 142 -17.99 6.09 5.01
CA GLY A 142 -17.45 7.20 5.77
C GLY A 142 -16.58 6.71 6.92
N MET A 143 -15.36 7.23 7.03
CA MET A 143 -14.51 6.98 8.21
C MET A 143 -15.15 7.41 9.53
N HIS A 144 -16.09 8.36 9.50
CA HIS A 144 -16.87 8.78 10.67
C HIS A 144 -17.81 7.68 11.21
N LEU A 145 -18.02 6.58 10.47
CA LEU A 145 -18.79 5.42 10.91
C LEU A 145 -17.96 4.47 11.80
N LEU A 146 -16.64 4.70 11.91
CA LEU A 146 -15.75 3.91 12.75
C LEU A 146 -15.36 4.72 13.98
N LYS A 147 -15.50 4.12 15.16
CA LYS A 147 -14.90 4.61 16.39
C LYS A 147 -13.71 3.71 16.74
N LEU A 148 -12.52 4.28 16.74
CA LEU A 148 -11.30 3.63 17.21
C LEU A 148 -11.06 4.00 18.67
N ASP A 149 -10.77 3.00 19.50
CA ASP A 149 -10.38 3.17 20.90
C ASP A 149 -8.93 2.72 21.06
N GLU A 150 -8.04 3.68 21.30
CA GLU A 150 -6.59 3.49 21.38
C GLU A 150 -6.16 2.77 22.65
N LEU A 151 -6.88 2.94 23.76
CA LEU A 151 -6.52 2.28 25.01
C LEU A 151 -6.80 0.77 24.93
N GLU A 152 -7.93 0.40 24.33
CA GLU A 152 -8.36 -1.00 24.25
C GLU A 152 -7.93 -1.69 22.94
N HIS A 153 -7.39 -0.93 21.98
CA HIS A 153 -7.15 -1.35 20.58
C HIS A 153 -8.40 -1.97 19.95
N THR A 154 -9.53 -1.28 20.09
CA THR A 154 -10.81 -1.76 19.54
C THR A 154 -11.36 -0.83 18.47
N VAL A 155 -12.13 -1.42 17.57
CA VAL A 155 -12.99 -0.68 16.63
C VAL A 155 -14.44 -0.99 16.92
N THR A 156 -15.29 0.03 16.87
CA THR A 156 -16.74 -0.10 16.96
C THR A 156 -17.37 0.59 15.75
N LEU A 157 -18.30 -0.10 15.07
CA LEU A 157 -19.10 0.52 14.01
C LEU A 157 -20.23 1.35 14.63
N LEU A 158 -20.30 2.64 14.30
CA LEU A 158 -21.35 3.53 14.79
C LEU A 158 -22.66 3.37 14.02
N ALA A 159 -22.61 2.93 12.77
CA ALA A 159 -23.79 2.61 11.97
C ALA A 159 -23.45 1.70 10.77
N GLY A 160 -24.50 1.14 10.16
CA GLY A 160 -24.47 0.34 8.95
C GLY A 160 -23.90 -1.07 9.14
N PRO A 161 -23.89 -1.89 8.08
CA PRO A 161 -22.70 -2.67 7.75
C PRO A 161 -21.68 -1.75 7.07
N VAL A 162 -20.44 -1.72 7.56
CA VAL A 162 -19.31 -1.04 6.91
C VAL A 162 -18.46 -2.09 6.18
N HIS A 163 -17.92 -1.75 5.00
CA HIS A 163 -17.01 -2.64 4.30
C HIS A 163 -15.69 -1.94 3.97
N LEU A 164 -14.64 -2.38 4.64
CA LEU A 164 -13.28 -1.88 4.51
C LEU A 164 -12.57 -2.47 3.28
N ASP A 165 -11.80 -1.62 2.60
CA ASP A 165 -10.85 -1.93 1.54
C ASP A 165 -9.56 -1.16 1.82
N LEU A 166 -8.52 -1.88 2.27
CA LEU A 166 -7.19 -1.32 2.52
C LEU A 166 -6.30 -1.28 1.27
N GLY A 167 -6.82 -1.54 0.07
CA GLY A 167 -6.03 -1.65 -1.16
C GLY A 167 -5.22 -0.40 -1.51
N ALA A 168 -5.64 0.77 -1.02
CA ALA A 168 -4.95 2.05 -1.23
C ALA A 168 -3.86 2.36 -0.20
N ILE A 169 -3.75 1.60 0.91
CA ILE A 169 -2.83 1.88 2.02
C ILE A 169 -2.02 0.67 2.48
N GLY A 170 -2.59 -0.53 2.42
CA GLY A 170 -2.02 -1.73 3.03
C GLY A 170 -0.62 -2.10 2.53
N LYS A 171 -0.33 -1.90 1.24
CA LYS A 171 1.03 -2.16 0.72
C LYS A 171 2.05 -1.14 1.23
N GLY A 172 1.67 0.12 1.33
CA GLY A 172 2.54 1.17 1.87
C GLY A 172 2.82 0.93 3.34
N TYR A 173 1.78 0.55 4.11
CA TYR A 173 1.89 0.14 5.50
C TYR A 173 2.86 -1.05 5.66
N ALA A 174 2.67 -2.13 4.89
CA ALA A 174 3.54 -3.31 4.96
C ALA A 174 5.00 -3.00 4.60
N VAL A 175 5.24 -2.19 3.56
CA VAL A 175 6.60 -1.72 3.24
C VAL A 175 7.23 -0.95 4.41
N ASN A 176 6.45 -0.15 5.13
CA ASN A 176 6.94 0.61 6.27
C ASN A 176 7.30 -0.29 7.47
N VAL A 177 6.43 -1.27 7.79
CA VAL A 177 6.70 -2.26 8.85
C VAL A 177 7.97 -3.06 8.52
N MET A 178 8.10 -3.56 7.30
CA MET A 178 9.31 -4.25 6.85
C MET A 178 10.56 -3.37 6.96
N ALA A 179 10.47 -2.08 6.61
CA ALA A 179 11.59 -1.16 6.71
C ALA A 179 12.01 -0.91 8.18
N ASN A 180 11.05 -0.87 9.11
CA ASN A 180 11.33 -0.77 10.54
C ASN A 180 12.01 -2.04 11.06
N LEU A 181 11.53 -3.23 10.68
CA LEU A 181 12.17 -4.48 11.05
C LEU A 181 13.61 -4.55 10.54
N LEU A 182 13.87 -4.12 9.30
CA LEU A 182 15.24 -4.06 8.78
C LEU A 182 16.14 -3.12 9.60
N ARG A 183 15.62 -2.02 10.14
CA ARG A 183 16.38 -1.16 11.07
C ARG A 183 16.72 -1.86 12.38
N GLU A 184 15.80 -2.66 12.91
CA GLU A 184 16.03 -3.47 14.12
C GLU A 184 17.11 -4.53 13.90
N TRP A 185 17.21 -5.03 12.67
CA TRP A 185 18.31 -5.88 12.18
C TRP A 185 19.58 -5.09 11.84
N GLU A 186 19.68 -3.81 12.19
CA GLU A 186 20.85 -2.96 11.90
C GLU A 186 21.20 -2.88 10.40
N ILE A 187 20.23 -3.12 9.51
CA ILE A 187 20.39 -2.90 8.08
C ILE A 187 20.19 -1.41 7.81
N GLU A 188 21.27 -0.69 7.54
CA GLU A 188 21.23 0.76 7.35
C GLU A 188 20.85 1.20 5.93
N ILE A 189 21.14 0.37 4.92
CA ILE A 189 20.99 0.73 3.51
C ILE A 189 20.19 -0.35 2.78
N ALA A 190 18.93 -0.04 2.49
CA ALA A 190 18.04 -0.91 1.76
C ALA A 190 17.02 -0.15 0.90
N LEU A 191 16.49 -0.82 -0.11
CA LEU A 191 15.36 -0.35 -0.92
C LEU A 191 14.29 -1.42 -0.95
N LEU A 192 13.09 -1.08 -0.52
CA LEU A 192 11.95 -1.98 -0.46
C LEU A 192 10.88 -1.51 -1.42
N HIS A 193 10.18 -2.43 -2.08
CA HIS A 193 8.96 -2.06 -2.78
C HIS A 193 7.90 -3.15 -2.87
N GLY A 194 6.63 -2.74 -2.75
CA GLY A 194 5.45 -3.57 -2.99
C GLY A 194 4.86 -3.36 -4.38
N GLY A 195 5.21 -4.22 -5.34
CA GLY A 195 4.67 -4.17 -6.70
C GLY A 195 5.05 -2.93 -7.49
N ARG A 196 6.21 -2.32 -7.18
CA ARG A 196 6.74 -1.08 -7.76
C ARG A 196 5.82 0.14 -7.64
N SER A 197 4.70 0.06 -6.92
CA SER A 197 3.81 1.22 -6.72
C SER A 197 4.01 1.88 -5.37
N SER A 198 4.76 1.25 -4.47
CA SER A 198 5.00 1.70 -3.11
C SER A 198 6.43 1.32 -2.80
N VAL A 199 7.29 2.32 -2.66
CA VAL A 199 8.74 2.18 -2.55
C VAL A 199 9.19 2.90 -1.29
N TYR A 200 10.13 2.32 -0.55
CA TYR A 200 10.79 2.94 0.59
C TYR A 200 12.29 2.76 0.50
N ALA A 201 13.02 3.86 0.65
CA ALA A 201 14.48 3.88 0.73
C ALA A 201 14.90 4.05 2.19
N LEU A 202 15.64 3.08 2.69
CA LEU A 202 16.39 3.13 3.95
C LEU A 202 17.85 3.48 3.61
N GLY A 203 18.35 4.59 4.17
CA GLY A 203 19.66 5.12 3.83
C GLY A 203 19.83 5.45 2.35
N ALA A 204 21.08 5.52 1.90
CA ALA A 204 21.47 5.73 0.51
C ALA A 204 22.71 4.88 0.19
N PRO A 205 22.85 4.35 -1.04
CA PRO A 205 24.09 3.72 -1.46
C PRO A 205 25.29 4.67 -1.32
N PRO A 206 26.49 4.17 -0.98
CA PRO A 206 27.69 4.99 -0.86
C PRO A 206 27.95 5.84 -2.11
N GLU A 207 28.41 7.07 -1.91
CA GLU A 207 28.74 8.02 -2.99
C GLU A 207 27.56 8.39 -3.91
N THR A 208 26.31 8.13 -3.49
CA THR A 208 25.11 8.54 -4.21
C THR A 208 24.26 9.53 -3.42
N ALA A 209 23.46 10.34 -4.12
CA ALA A 209 22.47 11.21 -3.48
C ALA A 209 21.26 10.44 -2.90
N GLY A 210 21.18 9.12 -3.10
CA GLY A 210 20.02 8.28 -2.81
C GLY A 210 19.76 7.28 -3.92
N TRP A 211 18.88 6.31 -3.63
CA TRP A 211 18.43 5.29 -4.57
C TRP A 211 17.75 5.94 -5.78
N PRO A 212 18.26 5.74 -7.01
CA PRO A 212 17.68 6.36 -8.20
C PRO A 212 16.42 5.60 -8.67
N LEU A 213 15.30 6.30 -8.69
CA LEU A 213 14.01 5.83 -9.17
C LEU A 213 13.64 6.56 -10.46
N SER A 214 13.34 5.80 -11.52
CA SER A 214 12.74 6.36 -12.74
C SER A 214 11.23 6.36 -12.64
N ILE A 215 10.63 7.53 -12.83
CA ILE A 215 9.19 7.72 -12.90
C ILE A 215 8.83 8.09 -14.33
N SER A 216 8.07 7.21 -14.99
CA SER A 216 7.59 7.43 -16.35
C SER A 216 6.19 8.06 -16.36
N ASN A 217 5.96 8.98 -17.31
CA ASN A 217 4.63 9.51 -17.57
C ASN A 217 3.94 8.72 -18.68
N PRO A 218 2.92 7.89 -18.39
CA PRO A 218 2.27 7.06 -19.41
C PRO A 218 1.49 7.88 -20.44
N MET A 219 1.10 9.12 -20.11
CA MET A 219 0.42 10.02 -21.05
C MET A 219 1.39 10.73 -21.99
N ARG A 220 2.70 10.62 -21.74
CA ARG A 220 3.77 11.23 -22.51
C ARG A 220 4.96 10.26 -22.58
N SER A 221 4.75 9.07 -23.14
CA SER A 221 5.77 8.02 -23.24
C SER A 221 7.01 8.42 -24.04
N GLU A 222 6.91 9.48 -24.85
CA GLU A 222 8.03 10.06 -25.60
C GLU A 222 8.93 10.96 -24.75
N GLN A 223 8.50 11.35 -23.54
CA GLN A 223 9.35 12.11 -22.62
C GLN A 223 10.28 11.16 -21.85
N PRO A 224 11.55 11.55 -21.65
CA PRO A 224 12.46 10.77 -20.83
C PRO A 224 11.88 10.65 -19.40
N PRO A 225 12.08 9.49 -18.74
CA PRO A 225 11.63 9.30 -17.36
C PRO A 225 12.31 10.33 -16.45
N MET A 226 11.56 10.78 -15.45
CA MET A 226 12.11 11.64 -14.41
C MET A 226 12.84 10.77 -13.38
N THR A 227 14.09 11.09 -13.08
CA THR A 227 14.84 10.41 -12.02
C THR A 227 14.63 11.13 -10.69
N LEU A 228 14.28 10.36 -9.66
CA LEU A 228 14.18 10.82 -8.27
C LEU A 228 15.16 10.03 -7.41
N HIS A 229 15.94 10.71 -6.58
CA HIS A 229 16.82 10.06 -5.61
C HIS A 229 16.12 9.99 -4.25
N LEU A 230 15.98 8.78 -3.70
CA LEU A 230 15.38 8.57 -2.39
C LEU A 230 16.43 8.18 -1.34
N CYS A 231 16.35 8.82 -0.18
CA CYS A 231 17.09 8.49 1.02
C CYS A 231 16.18 8.74 2.22
N ASN A 232 15.97 7.71 3.05
CA ASN A 232 15.08 7.75 4.22
C ASN A 232 13.68 8.29 3.91
N ARG A 233 13.11 7.89 2.77
CA ARG A 233 11.83 8.40 2.25
C ARG A 233 11.06 7.33 1.47
N ALA A 234 9.74 7.49 1.50
CA ALA A 234 8.81 6.69 0.71
C ALA A 234 8.33 7.43 -0.54
N VAL A 235 8.02 6.69 -1.61
CA VAL A 235 7.26 7.16 -2.77
C VAL A 235 6.21 6.14 -3.13
N SER A 236 4.99 6.61 -3.36
CA SER A 236 3.88 5.79 -3.82
C SER A 236 3.26 6.39 -5.08
N GLY A 237 2.91 5.54 -6.05
CA GLY A 237 2.32 5.93 -7.32
C GLY A 237 0.93 5.31 -7.49
N SER A 238 -0.08 6.15 -7.72
CA SER A 238 -1.45 5.74 -8.03
C SER A 238 -1.82 6.16 -9.46
N GLY A 239 -2.27 5.21 -10.28
CA GLY A 239 -2.61 5.44 -11.68
C GLY A 239 -3.99 4.89 -12.08
N LEU A 240 -4.53 5.43 -13.18
CA LEU A 240 -5.89 5.13 -13.66
C LEU A 240 -6.06 3.76 -14.35
N GLN A 241 -4.98 3.05 -14.67
CA GLN A 241 -5.05 1.76 -15.35
C GLN A 241 -4.33 0.67 -14.56
N LYS A 242 -5.10 -0.31 -14.09
CA LYS A 242 -4.63 -1.64 -13.73
C LYS A 242 -5.60 -2.63 -14.40
N GLY A 243 -5.21 -3.17 -15.56
CA GLY A 243 -6.10 -4.01 -16.37
C GLY A 243 -7.22 -3.22 -17.10
N ARG A 244 -7.73 -3.79 -18.19
CA ARG A 244 -8.57 -3.16 -19.23
C ARG A 244 -9.73 -2.26 -18.73
N SER A 245 -9.74 -0.98 -19.14
CA SER A 245 -10.80 -0.33 -19.95
C SER A 245 -10.63 1.20 -19.96
N ARG A 246 -10.89 1.82 -21.12
CA ARG A 246 -10.78 3.26 -21.38
C ARG A 246 -11.93 4.03 -20.71
N ARG A 247 -11.61 5.04 -19.89
CA ARG A 247 -12.23 6.37 -19.96
C ARG A 247 -11.50 7.38 -19.05
N ARG A 248 -11.22 8.56 -19.61
CA ARG A 248 -10.55 9.70 -18.99
C ARG A 248 -11.39 10.26 -17.83
N ARG A 249 -10.83 10.33 -16.62
CA ARG A 249 -11.20 11.32 -15.59
C ARG A 249 -9.93 11.77 -14.86
N ARG A 250 -9.77 13.09 -14.72
CA ARG A 250 -8.61 13.76 -14.11
C ARG A 250 -8.63 13.56 -12.59
N PHE A 251 -7.50 13.16 -12.00
CA PHE A 251 -7.24 13.31 -10.57
C PHE A 251 -5.78 13.72 -10.35
N LEU A 252 -5.58 14.61 -9.38
CA LEU A 252 -4.28 15.18 -8.98
C LEU A 252 -3.39 14.12 -8.31
N THR A 253 -2.11 14.10 -8.67
CA THR A 253 -1.05 13.42 -7.93
C THR A 253 -0.68 14.26 -6.71
N ARG A 254 -0.68 13.69 -5.50
CA ARG A 254 -0.14 14.34 -4.29
C ARG A 254 0.98 13.45 -3.73
N PHE A 255 2.19 14.00 -3.62
CA PHE A 255 3.29 13.37 -2.91
C PHE A 255 3.00 13.46 -1.42
N GLN A 256 2.96 12.33 -0.72
CA GLN A 256 2.82 12.29 0.74
C GLN A 256 4.21 12.11 1.34
N ARG A 257 4.60 13.04 2.22
CA ARG A 257 5.81 12.96 3.03
C ARG A 257 5.40 12.22 4.29
N LEU A 258 5.73 10.94 4.40
CA LEU A 258 5.64 10.24 5.68
C LEU A 258 6.82 10.76 6.52
N SER A 259 6.49 11.48 7.60
CA SER A 259 7.43 12.00 8.59
C SER A 259 7.92 10.90 9.52
#